data_AF-A0A949YBC1-F1
#
_entry.id   AF-A0A949YBC1-F1
#
_cell.length_a   1.000
_cell.length_b   1.000
_cell.length_c   1.000
_cell.angle_alpha   90.00
_cell.angle_beta   90.00
_cell.angle_gamma   90.00
#
_symmetry.space_group_name_H-M   'P 1'
#
loop_
_entity.id
_entity.type
_entity.pdbx_description
1 polymer ?
#
loop_
_entity_poly.entity_id
_entity_poly.type
_entity_poly.pdbx_seq_one_letter_code
_entity_poly.pdbx_strand_id
1 'polypeptide(L)'
;MKILNAKVVESRKEEPGTEPDRRADTWLLEAKLEHDLMDWEGMKIDVPAPEIGAEIVETTMADAKRFTIRTRGEPKVHKGSRFAVAVREAQTT
;
A
#
# COMPACT_ATOMS: atom_id res chain seq x y z
N MET A 1 -16.94 -2.61 6.11
CA MET A 1 -15.99 -2.11 5.09
C MET A 1 -16.20 -0.61 4.93
N LYS A 2 -15.12 0.19 4.99
CA LYS A 2 -15.14 1.66 4.87
C LYS A 2 -14.16 2.08 3.78
N ILE A 3 -14.54 3.02 2.92
CA ILE A 3 -13.63 3.59 1.93
C ILE A 3 -12.97 4.85 2.51
N LEU A 4 -11.65 4.94 2.40
CA LEU A 4 -10.86 6.10 2.83
C LEU A 4 -9.97 6.59 1.69
N ASN A 5 -9.58 7.86 1.74
CA ASN A 5 -8.56 8.39 0.86
C ASN A 5 -7.18 8.20 1.49
N ALA A 6 -6.23 7.81 0.64
CA ALA A 6 -4.81 7.78 0.95
C ALA A 6 -4.05 8.74 0.04
N LYS A 7 -2.92 9.25 0.53
CA LYS A 7 -1.99 10.08 -0.22
C LYS A 7 -0.64 9.39 -0.30
N VAL A 8 -0.06 9.33 -1.49
CA VAL A 8 1.30 8.83 -1.69
C VAL A 8 2.30 9.79 -1.04
N VAL A 9 3.10 9.25 -0.12
CA VAL A 9 4.19 9.95 0.58
C VAL A 9 5.49 9.80 -0.20
N GLU A 10 5.76 8.58 -0.66
CA GLU A 10 6.97 8.22 -1.38
C GLU A 10 6.69 7.04 -2.32
N SER A 11 7.42 6.99 -3.43
CA SER A 11 7.50 5.81 -4.29
C SER A 11 8.96 5.60 -4.63
N ARG A 12 9.45 4.39 -4.40
CA ARG A 12 10.83 4.02 -4.67
C ARG A 12 10.91 2.61 -5.21
N LYS A 13 11.90 2.38 -6.06
CA LYS A 13 12.23 1.03 -6.51
C LYS A 13 12.75 0.24 -5.31
N GLU A 14 12.26 -0.97 -5.12
CA GLU A 14 12.80 -1.84 -4.08
C GLU A 14 14.22 -2.22 -4.47
N GLU A 15 15.19 -1.98 -3.58
CA GLU A 15 16.54 -2.47 -3.82
C GLU A 15 16.50 -4.00 -3.77
N PRO A 16 17.01 -4.70 -4.79
CA PRO A 16 17.11 -6.15 -4.73
C PRO A 16 18.09 -6.54 -3.62
N GLY A 17 17.60 -6.79 -2.40
CA GLY A 17 18.38 -7.36 -1.29
C GLY A 17 18.84 -8.78 -1.62
N THR A 18 19.88 -9.33 -0.96
CA THR A 18 20.59 -10.59 -1.32
C THR A 18 19.77 -11.90 -1.38
N GLU A 19 18.45 -11.83 -1.30
CA GLU A 19 17.55 -12.98 -1.30
C GLU A 19 17.13 -13.44 -2.72
N PRO A 20 16.73 -14.72 -2.88
CA PRO A 20 16.56 -15.35 -4.19
C PRO A 20 15.31 -14.91 -4.99
N ASP A 21 14.32 -14.27 -4.36
CA ASP A 21 13.08 -13.78 -5.01
C ASP A 21 13.23 -12.37 -5.63
N ARG A 22 14.47 -11.96 -5.93
CA ARG A 22 14.85 -10.68 -6.56
C ARG A 22 14.17 -10.47 -7.91
N ARG A 23 12.98 -9.86 -7.89
CA ARG A 23 12.39 -9.31 -9.10
C ARG A 23 12.76 -7.85 -9.24
N ALA A 24 13.55 -7.55 -10.28
CA ALA A 24 14.07 -6.23 -10.60
C ALA A 24 12.96 -5.20 -10.97
N ASP A 25 11.70 -5.60 -10.98
CA ASP A 25 10.52 -4.79 -11.27
C ASP A 25 9.67 -4.51 -10.02
N THR A 26 10.19 -4.77 -8.82
CA THR A 26 9.46 -4.51 -7.56
C THR A 26 9.59 -3.05 -7.13
N TRP A 27 8.47 -2.45 -6.75
CA TRP A 27 8.40 -1.09 -6.23
C TRP A 27 7.70 -1.05 -4.89
N LEU A 28 8.13 -0.11 -4.05
CA LEU A 28 7.52 0.18 -2.76
C LEU A 28 6.89 1.57 -2.82
N LEU A 29 5.62 1.63 -2.45
CA LEU A 29 4.87 2.86 -2.34
C LEU A 29 4.44 3.07 -0.90
N GLU A 30 4.94 4.14 -0.27
CA GLU A 30 4.48 4.56 1.05
C GLU A 30 3.29 5.49 0.87
N ALA A 31 2.20 5.17 1.55
CA ALA A 31 0.98 5.95 1.54
C ALA A 31 0.50 6.26 2.96
N LYS A 32 -0.22 7.37 3.08
CA LYS A 32 -0.77 7.87 4.33
C LYS A 32 -2.25 8.16 4.18
N LEU A 33 -3.07 7.58 5.04
CA LEU A 33 -4.50 7.85 5.12
C LEU A 33 -4.76 9.31 5.53
N GLU A 34 -5.86 9.89 5.04
CA GLU A 34 -6.29 11.23 5.47
C GLU A 34 -6.75 11.24 6.94
N HIS A 35 -7.31 10.11 7.40
CA HIS A 35 -7.80 9.90 8.76
C HIS A 35 -7.12 8.71 9.43
N ASP A 36 -7.01 8.76 10.75
CA ASP A 36 -6.40 7.71 11.55
C ASP A 36 -7.40 6.54 11.68
N LEU A 37 -6.89 5.31 11.54
CA LEU A 37 -7.64 4.10 11.82
C LEU A 37 -7.49 3.74 13.30
N MET A 38 -8.58 3.87 14.05
CA MET A 38 -8.66 3.27 15.38
C MET A 38 -8.60 1.74 15.24
N ASP A 39 -7.95 1.08 16.20
CA ASP A 39 -7.79 -0.39 16.24
C ASP A 39 -7.15 -0.99 14.97
N TRP A 40 -6.21 -0.25 14.37
CA TRP A 40 -5.57 -0.59 13.09
C TRP A 40 -4.88 -1.96 13.08
N GLU A 41 -4.45 -2.49 14.23
CA GLU A 41 -3.85 -3.83 14.35
C GLU A 41 -4.80 -4.94 13.89
N GLY A 42 -6.11 -4.72 14.04
CA GLY A 42 -7.16 -5.61 13.56
C GLY A 42 -7.71 -5.24 12.18
N MET A 43 -7.07 -4.32 11.44
CA MET A 43 -7.58 -3.82 10.17
C MET A 43 -6.71 -4.27 9.00
N LYS A 44 -7.35 -4.47 7.85
CA LYS A 44 -6.72 -4.71 6.56
C LYS A 44 -7.09 -3.60 5.59
N ILE A 45 -6.09 -3.14 4.83
CA ILE A 45 -6.26 -2.24 3.70
C ILE A 45 -6.22 -3.06 2.41
N ASP A 46 -7.29 -2.98 1.63
CA ASP A 46 -7.34 -3.48 0.27
C ASP A 46 -7.27 -2.28 -0.70
N VAL A 47 -6.20 -2.23 -1.48
CA VAL A 47 -5.99 -1.21 -2.50
C VAL A 47 -6.40 -1.79 -3.85
N PRO A 48 -7.26 -1.13 -4.64
CA PRO A 48 -7.58 -1.59 -5.99
C PRO A 48 -6.39 -1.39 -6.93
N ALA A 49 -5.95 -2.42 -7.64
CA ALA A 49 -4.86 -2.32 -8.63
C ALA A 49 -5.07 -1.19 -9.68
N PRO A 50 -6.31 -0.91 -10.17
CA PRO A 50 -6.55 0.21 -11.08
C PRO A 50 -6.22 1.59 -10.51
N GLU A 51 -6.34 1.78 -9.19
CA GLU A 51 -6.02 3.05 -8.53
C GLU A 51 -4.52 3.36 -8.55
N ILE A 52 -3.69 2.31 -8.53
CA ILE A 52 -2.23 2.42 -8.50
C ILE A 52 -1.62 2.29 -9.90
N GLY A 53 -2.30 1.58 -10.80
CA GLY A 53 -1.82 1.31 -12.16
C GLY A 53 -0.71 0.26 -12.23
N ALA A 54 -0.55 -0.56 -11.19
CA ALA A 54 0.41 -1.66 -11.10
C ALA A 54 -0.22 -2.88 -10.39
N GLU A 55 0.39 -4.05 -10.56
CA GLU A 55 -0.03 -5.27 -9.84
C GLU A 55 0.35 -5.13 -8.37
N ILE A 56 -0.60 -5.30 -7.46
CA ILE A 56 -0.35 -5.23 -6.02
C ILE A 56 0.04 -6.62 -5.53
N VAL A 57 1.23 -6.71 -4.95
CA VAL A 57 1.78 -7.95 -4.38
C VAL A 57 1.36 -8.06 -2.91
N GLU A 58 1.56 -6.98 -2.15
CA GLU A 58 1.32 -6.95 -0.72
C GLU A 58 0.94 -5.53 -0.26
N THR A 59 0.18 -5.45 0.82
CA THR A 59 -0.08 -4.19 1.54
C THR A 59 0.15 -4.43 3.03
N THR A 60 1.01 -3.62 3.63
CA THR A 60 1.44 -3.77 5.03
C THR A 60 1.20 -2.46 5.77
N MET A 61 0.47 -2.52 6.89
CA MET A 61 0.30 -1.38 7.79
C MET A 61 1.58 -1.16 8.59
N ALA A 62 2.06 0.09 8.62
CA ALA A 62 3.19 0.48 9.45
C ALA A 62 2.73 1.12 10.77
N ASP A 63 1.63 1.87 10.73
CA ASP A 63 0.97 2.47 11.89
C ASP A 63 -0.51 2.77 11.56
N ALA A 64 -1.23 3.40 12.49
CA ALA A 64 -2.65 3.75 12.35
C ALA A 64 -3.01 4.59 11.10
N LYS A 65 -2.03 5.15 10.41
CA LYS A 65 -2.20 6.07 9.30
C LYS A 65 -1.34 5.73 8.08
N ARG A 66 -0.22 5.06 8.26
CA ARG A 66 0.74 4.75 7.19
C ARG A 66 0.73 3.29 6.84
N PHE A 67 0.88 3.04 5.55
CA PHE A 67 1.00 1.70 5.00
C PHE A 67 1.90 1.72 3.77
N THR A 68 2.49 0.56 3.50
CA THR A 68 3.33 0.33 2.34
C THR A 68 2.61 -0.61 1.39
N ILE A 69 2.59 -0.27 0.11
CA ILE A 69 2.14 -1.14 -0.96
C ILE A 69 3.38 -1.63 -1.69
N ARG A 70 3.53 -2.94 -1.79
CA ARG A 70 4.52 -3.57 -2.66
C ARG A 70 3.86 -3.90 -3.98
N THR A 71 4.40 -3.38 -5.08
CA THR A 71 3.86 -3.59 -6.42
C THR A 71 4.85 -4.31 -7.33
N ARG A 72 4.30 -5.04 -8.30
CA ARG A 72 5.04 -5.51 -9.46
C ARG A 72 4.79 -4.55 -10.63
N GLY A 73 5.90 -4.03 -11.16
CA GLY A 73 5.89 -2.90 -12.10
C GLY A 73 5.85 -1.56 -11.38
N GLU A 74 6.25 -0.53 -12.11
CA GLU A 74 6.25 0.85 -11.63
C GLU A 74 4.81 1.36 -11.45
N PRO A 75 4.44 1.82 -10.24
CA PRO A 75 3.13 2.42 -10.02
C PRO A 75 2.98 3.72 -10.80
N LYS A 76 1.80 3.96 -11.37
CA LYS A 76 1.49 5.20 -12.11
C LYS A 76 1.16 6.39 -11.21
N VAL A 77 1.09 6.16 -9.90
CA VAL A 77 0.88 7.18 -8.88
C VAL A 77 2.22 7.65 -8.30
N HIS A 78 2.33 8.94 -8.02
CA HIS A 78 3.56 9.56 -7.57
C HIS A 78 3.34 10.29 -6.25
N LYS A 79 4.41 10.75 -5.60
CA LYS A 79 4.33 11.55 -4.38
C LYS A 79 3.35 12.71 -4.55
N GLY A 80 2.34 12.78 -3.68
CA GLY A 80 1.28 13.77 -3.76
C GLY A 80 -0.03 13.28 -4.37
N SER A 81 -0.01 12.20 -5.16
CA SER A 81 -1.21 11.55 -5.70
C SER A 81 -2.10 11.06 -4.57
N ARG A 82 -3.42 11.08 -4.81
CA ARG A 82 -4.43 10.52 -3.92
C ARG A 82 -5.14 9.36 -4.60
N PHE A 83 -5.54 8.38 -3.82
CA PHE A 83 -6.30 7.22 -4.28
C PHE A 83 -7.22 6.69 -3.18
N ALA A 84 -8.28 5.99 -3.59
CA ALA A 84 -9.22 5.38 -2.65
C ALA A 84 -8.72 4.01 -2.19
N VAL A 85 -8.93 3.70 -0.92
CA VAL A 85 -8.63 2.39 -0.33
C VAL A 85 -9.81 1.87 0.46
N ALA A 86 -10.03 0.56 0.39
CA ALA A 86 -11.02 -0.12 1.21
C ALA A 86 -10.37 -0.60 2.50
N VAL A 87 -10.98 -0.28 3.65
CA VAL A 87 -10.57 -0.75 4.96
C VAL A 87 -11.63 -1.69 5.51
N ARG A 88 -11.18 -2.83 6.03
CA ARG A 88 -12.04 -3.82 6.68
C ARG A 88 -11.32 -4.48 7.85
N GLU A 89 -12.10 -5.10 8.74
CA GLU A 89 -11.56 -5.92 9.81
C GLU A 89 -10.85 -7.14 9.23
N ALA A 90 -9.69 -7.47 9.79
CA ALA A 90 -8.97 -8.71 9.55
C ALA A 90 -9.78 -9.85 10.18
N GLN A 91 -10.39 -10.69 9.36
CA GLN A 91 -11.07 -11.88 9.87
C GLN A 91 -10.02 -12.88 10.33
N THR A 92 -9.87 -13.03 11.64
CA THR A 92 -9.18 -14.16 12.27
C THR A 92 -10.03 -15.41 12.00
N THR A 93 -9.55 -16.28 11.12
CA THR A 93 -10.13 -17.63 10.92
C THR A 93 -9.45 -18.61 11.87
#